data_AF-A0ABD0QKP9-F1
#
_entry.id   AF-A0ABD0QKP9-F1
#
_cell.length_a   1.000
_cell.length_b   1.000
_cell.length_c   1.000
_cell.angle_alpha   90.00
_cell.angle_beta   90.00
_cell.angle_gamma   90.00
#
_symmetry.space_group_name_H-M   'P 1'
#
loop_
_entity.id
_entity.type
_entity.pdbx_description
1 polymer ?
#
loop_
_entity_poly.entity_id
_entity_poly.type
_entity_poly.pdbx_seq_one_letter_code
_entity_poly.pdbx_strand_id
1 'polypeptide(L)' 'MVNSQVTGGACASRSCAGCGGRIADRFLLFSMERYWHTRCLKCSCCQAQLGEIGTTCYSKGGMILCRTDYI' A
#
# COMPACT_ATOMS: atom_id res chain seq x y z
N MET A 1 17.68 -12.40 -25.74
CA MET A 1 17.07 -11.06 -25.53
C MET A 1 15.55 -11.12 -25.74
N VAL A 2 14.86 -12.10 -25.15
CA VAL A 2 13.40 -12.14 -25.19
C VAL A 2 12.85 -11.74 -23.82
N ASN A 3 12.07 -10.69 -23.89
CA ASN A 3 11.50 -9.87 -22.83
C ASN A 3 10.89 -10.65 -21.66
N SER A 4 11.23 -10.14 -20.48
CA SER A 4 10.42 -10.09 -19.28
C SER A 4 8.97 -9.74 -19.62
N GLN A 5 8.01 -10.61 -19.32
CA GLN A 5 6.59 -10.24 -19.14
C GLN A 5 5.80 -11.33 -18.40
N VAL A 6 5.90 -11.25 -17.08
CA VAL A 6 4.85 -11.40 -16.05
C VAL A 6 3.76 -12.45 -16.31
N THR A 7 3.94 -13.58 -15.62
CA THR A 7 2.90 -14.57 -15.30
C THR A 7 1.87 -13.99 -14.32
N GLY A 8 0.56 -14.19 -14.57
CA GLY A 8 -0.41 -14.34 -13.49
C GLY A 8 -1.77 -13.63 -13.62
N GLY A 9 -2.75 -14.31 -14.24
CA GLY A 9 -4.01 -14.70 -13.58
C GLY A 9 -5.01 -13.65 -13.07
N ALA A 10 -6.09 -13.48 -13.85
CA ALA A 10 -7.52 -13.41 -13.50
C ALA A 10 -8.13 -12.32 -12.55
N CYS A 11 -9.16 -11.66 -13.12
CA CYS A 11 -10.51 -11.42 -12.58
C CYS A 11 -10.67 -10.84 -11.15
N ALA A 12 -10.74 -9.50 -11.06
CA ALA A 12 -10.99 -8.67 -9.85
C ALA A 12 -9.75 -8.34 -9.01
N SER A 13 -8.75 -7.75 -9.65
CA SER A 13 -7.49 -7.46 -8.98
C SER A 13 -7.52 -6.09 -8.31
N ARG A 14 -7.57 -6.11 -6.98
CA ARG A 14 -7.35 -4.93 -6.14
C ARG A 14 -5.93 -4.42 -6.44
N SER A 15 -5.82 -3.18 -6.87
CA SER A 15 -4.54 -2.58 -7.26
C SER A 15 -4.00 -1.76 -6.10
N CYS A 16 -2.72 -1.95 -5.77
CA CYS A 16 -2.09 -1.19 -4.71
C CYS A 16 -1.79 0.23 -5.17
N ALA A 17 -2.32 1.23 -4.48
CA ALA A 17 -2.07 2.63 -4.80
C ALA A 17 -0.62 3.09 -4.56
N GLY A 18 0.17 2.34 -3.78
CA GLY A 18 1.58 2.66 -3.50
C GLY A 18 2.59 2.10 -4.50
N CYS A 19 2.32 0.93 -5.09
CA CYS A 19 3.24 0.30 -6.05
C CYS A 19 2.64 0.07 -7.44
N GLY A 20 1.34 0.31 -7.64
CA GLY A 20 0.63 0.00 -8.88
C GLY A 20 0.46 -1.49 -9.15
N GLY A 21 1.00 -2.36 -8.28
CA GLY A 21 0.94 -3.81 -8.42
C GLY A 21 -0.43 -4.38 -8.03
N ARG A 22 -0.73 -5.56 -8.58
CA ARG A 22 -1.90 -6.37 -8.21
C ARG A 22 -1.70 -6.89 -6.78
N ILE A 23 -2.69 -6.72 -5.91
CA ILE A 23 -2.68 -7.29 -4.56
C ILE A 23 -3.16 -8.73 -4.63
N ALA A 24 -2.21 -9.67 -4.62
CA ALA A 24 -2.46 -11.10 -4.48
C ALA A 24 -2.20 -11.60 -3.03
N ASP A 25 -1.94 -10.66 -2.11
CA ASP A 25 -1.61 -10.97 -0.72
C ASP A 25 -2.84 -11.39 0.08
N ARG A 26 -2.63 -12.26 1.08
CA ARG A 26 -3.65 -12.67 2.05
C ARG A 26 -4.09 -11.50 2.92
N PHE A 27 -3.18 -10.55 3.18
CA PHE A 27 -3.39 -9.39 4.02
C PHE A 27 -3.26 -8.10 3.20
N LEU A 28 -4.36 -7.37 3.10
CA LEU A 28 -4.44 -6.10 2.39
C LEU A 28 -5.06 -5.05 3.30
N LEU A 29 -4.58 -3.82 3.16
CA LEU A 29 -5.12 -2.68 3.89
C LEU A 29 -6.02 -1.87 2.98
N PHE A 30 -7.15 -1.46 3.54
CA PHE A 30 -8.05 -0.51 2.92
C PHE A 30 -7.93 0.82 3.64
N SER A 31 -7.54 1.87 2.94
CA SER A 31 -7.34 3.21 3.50
C SER A 31 -7.51 4.26 2.42
N MET A 32 -8.15 5.38 2.77
CA MET A 32 -8.47 6.46 1.82
C MET A 32 -9.17 5.93 0.55
N GLU A 33 -10.11 5.00 0.73
CA GLU A 33 -10.85 4.34 -0.35
C GLU A 33 -9.99 3.58 -1.37
N ARG A 34 -8.71 3.36 -1.05
CA ARG A 34 -7.74 2.66 -1.90
C ARG A 34 -7.19 1.44 -1.19
N TYR A 35 -6.75 0.48 -1.98
CA TYR A 35 -6.11 -0.73 -1.46
C TYR A 35 -4.60 -0.57 -1.42
N TRP A 36 -4.00 -1.14 -0.38
CA TRP A 36 -2.57 -1.07 -0.12
C TRP A 36 -2.06 -2.42 0.38
N HIS A 37 -0.84 -2.77 -0.01
CA HIS A 37 -0.12 -3.84 0.66
C HIS A 37 0.27 -3.40 2.08
N THR A 38 0.33 -4.34 3.01
CA THR A 38 0.95 -4.20 4.34
C THR A 38 2.33 -3.56 4.30
N ARG A 39 3.11 -3.87 3.26
CA ARG A 39 4.46 -3.33 3.04
C ARG A 39 4.52 -2.05 2.19
N CYS A 40 3.46 -1.75 1.43
CA CYS A 40 3.39 -0.52 0.64
C CYS A 40 2.82 0.65 1.44
N LEU A 41 1.93 0.40 2.40
CA LEU A 41 1.39 1.42 3.30
C LEU A 41 2.43 1.77 4.37
N LYS A 42 3.33 2.69 4.02
CA LYS A 42 4.40 3.17 4.90
C LYS A 42 4.38 4.68 5.03
N CYS A 43 4.84 5.15 6.19
CA CYS A 43 5.02 6.55 6.52
C CYS A 43 6.08 7.19 5.60
N SER A 44 5.82 8.36 5.03
CA SER A 44 6.83 9.06 4.23
C SER A 44 7.95 9.65 5.09
N CYS A 45 7.63 10.06 6.32
CA CYS A 45 8.58 10.67 7.26
C CYS A 45 9.44 9.61 7.98
N CYS A 46 8.78 8.57 8.47
CA CYS A 46 9.36 7.58 9.37
C CYS A 46 9.64 6.22 8.71
N GLN A 47 9.27 6.02 7.44
CA GLN A 47 9.32 4.75 6.70
C GLN A 47 8.64 3.54 7.37
N ALA A 48 8.01 3.77 8.50
CA ALA A 48 7.42 2.76 9.34
C ALA A 48 6.22 2.14 8.62
N GLN A 49 6.10 0.81 8.63
CA GLN A 49 4.99 0.07 8.01
C GLN A 49 3.72 0.26 8.83
N LEU A 50 2.80 1.11 8.37
CA LEU A 50 1.55 1.35 9.10
C LEU A 50 0.72 0.07 9.21
N GLY A 51 0.89 -0.88 8.28
CA GLY A 51 0.30 -2.22 8.41
C GLY A 51 0.63 -2.97 9.69
N GLU A 52 1.78 -2.69 10.32
CA GLU A 52 2.24 -3.37 11.54
C GLU A 52 2.09 -2.50 12.79
N ILE A 53 2.21 -1.17 12.65
CA ILE A 53 2.32 -0.24 13.80
C ILE A 53 0.96 0.31 14.22
N GLY A 54 -0.04 0.31 13.34
CA GLY A 54 -1.38 0.73 13.68
C GLY A 54 -2.29 0.89 12.47
N THR A 55 -3.55 0.47 12.62
CA THR A 55 -4.59 0.52 11.58
C THR A 55 -4.97 1.93 11.11
N THR A 56 -4.46 2.99 11.75
CA THR A 56 -4.78 4.37 11.41
C THR A 56 -3.63 5.06 10.68
N CYS A 57 -3.87 5.39 9.41
CA CYS A 57 -3.00 6.22 8.58
C CYS A 57 -3.68 7.53 8.24
N TYR A 58 -2.90 8.60 8.10
CA TYR A 58 -3.41 9.92 7.73
C TYR A 58 -2.77 10.35 6.41
N SER A 59 -3.52 11.03 5.56
CA SER A 59 -2.97 11.64 4.34
C SER A 59 -2.94 13.15 4.47
N LYS A 60 -1.79 13.77 4.25
CA LYS A 60 -1.65 15.24 4.21
C LYS A 60 -0.89 15.61 2.93
N GLY A 61 -1.50 16.41 2.07
CA GLY A 61 -0.88 16.84 0.81
C GLY A 61 -0.46 15.70 -0.13
N GLY A 62 -1.17 14.56 -0.08
CA GLY A 62 -0.83 13.37 -0.87
C GLY A 62 0.24 12.46 -0.27
N MET A 63 0.78 12.80 0.91
CA MET A 63 1.74 11.95 1.64
C MET A 63 1.03 11.16 2.74
N ILE A 64 1.40 9.88 2.90
CA ILE A 64 0.90 9.03 4.00
C ILE A 64 1.80 9.22 5.22
N LEU A 65 1.17 9.55 6.34
CA LEU A 65 1.79 9.87 7.62
C LEU A 65 1.22 8.95 8.71
N CYS A 66 2.06 8.60 9.68
CA CYS A 66 1.62 7.86 10.85
C CYS A 66 0.86 8.79 11.81
N ARG A 67 0.09 8.21 12.73
CA ARG A 67 -0.62 9.00 13.75
C ARG A 67 0.31 9.97 14.48
N THR A 68 1.52 9.54 14.82
CA THR A 68 2.51 10.35 15.55
C THR A 68 2.99 11.57 14.78
N ASP A 69 3.15 11.48 13.47
CA ASP A 69 3.65 12.57 12.62
C ASP A 69 2.52 13.52 12.17
N TYR A 70 1.26 13.11 12.38
CA TYR A 70 0.08 13.89 12.04
C TYR A 70 -0.38 14.84 13.15
N ILE A 71 0.00 14.61 14.42
CA ILE A 71 -0.33 15.47 15.59
C ILE A 71 0.63 16.66 15.70
#